data_AF-A0A6N3R4J1-F1
#
_entry.id   AF-A0A6N3R4J1-F1
#
_cell.length_a   1.000
_cell.length_b   1.000
_cell.length_c   1.000
_cell.angle_alpha   90.00
_cell.angle_beta   90.00
_cell.angle_gamma   90.00
#
_symmetry.space_group_name_H-M   'P 1'
#
loop_
_entity.id
_entity.type
_entity.pdbx_description
1 polymer ?
#
loop_
_entity_poly.entity_id
_entity_poly.type
_entity_poly.pdbx_seq_one_letter_code
_entity_poly.pdbx_strand_id
1 'polypeptide(L)'
;MLKKILYPVIFSSDYSAAEKLQVYHFSINSIDIAMEVMTRAFTFSDSSASKEDENYRIFSLLENAEEEKERQIASILSWEIDIIYKILLDSDLGSSLPLSQADFGLWFNHKGRHYFSGIAEVGISPV
;
A
#
# COMPACT_ATOMS: atom_id res chain seq x y z
N MET A 1 -24.68 23.01 -8.64
CA MET A 1 -25.18 23.11 -10.03
C MET A 1 -26.69 22.84 -10.10
N LEU A 2 -27.14 21.61 -9.80
CA LEU A 2 -28.55 21.20 -9.96
C LEU A 2 -29.56 22.09 -9.20
N LYS A 3 -29.27 22.40 -7.92
CA LYS A 3 -30.12 23.28 -7.09
C LYS A 3 -30.33 24.68 -7.66
N LYS A 4 -29.30 25.24 -8.32
CA LYS A 4 -29.37 26.57 -8.98
C LYS A 4 -30.24 26.55 -10.23
N ILE A 5 -30.33 25.41 -10.92
CA ILE A 5 -31.15 25.23 -12.13
C ILE A 5 -32.61 24.99 -11.74
N LEU A 6 -32.85 24.30 -10.62
CA LEU A 6 -34.20 23.96 -10.16
C LEU A 6 -35.01 25.18 -9.68
N TYR A 7 -34.33 26.15 -9.06
CA TYR A 7 -34.95 27.35 -8.51
C TYR A 7 -35.79 28.15 -9.54
N PRO A 8 -35.25 28.57 -10.70
CA PRO A 8 -36.02 29.34 -11.69
C PRO A 8 -37.22 28.55 -12.26
N VAL A 9 -37.09 27.23 -12.42
CA VAL A 9 -38.17 26.37 -12.94
C VAL A 9 -39.35 26.29 -11.97
N ILE A 10 -39.08 26.16 -10.67
CA ILE A 10 -40.12 26.16 -9.64
C ILE A 10 -40.75 27.55 -9.53
N PHE A 11 -39.95 28.61 -9.63
CA PHE A 11 -40.44 29.96 -9.48
C PHE A 11 -41.33 30.42 -10.64
N SER A 12 -41.03 29.98 -11.87
CA SER A 12 -41.80 30.28 -13.09
C SER A 12 -43.09 29.48 -13.24
N SER A 13 -43.39 28.55 -12.34
CA SER A 13 -44.62 27.74 -12.41
C SER A 13 -45.87 28.52 -11.95
N ASP A 14 -47.06 28.14 -12.40
CA ASP A 14 -48.32 28.83 -12.05
C ASP A 14 -48.93 28.37 -10.70
N TYR A 15 -48.14 27.75 -9.82
CA TYR A 15 -48.58 27.29 -8.50
C TYR A 15 -48.58 28.40 -7.44
N SER A 16 -49.29 28.17 -6.34
CA SER A 16 -49.28 29.08 -5.20
C SER A 16 -47.88 29.16 -4.57
N ALA A 17 -47.60 30.26 -3.86
CA ALA A 17 -46.32 30.44 -3.17
C ALA A 17 -46.03 29.33 -2.14
N ALA A 18 -47.07 28.80 -1.49
CA ALA A 18 -46.96 27.72 -0.52
C ALA A 18 -46.52 26.40 -1.18
N GLU A 19 -47.12 26.04 -2.31
CA GLU A 19 -46.77 24.83 -3.06
C GLU A 19 -45.35 24.93 -3.63
N LYS A 20 -44.97 26.09 -4.19
CA LYS A 20 -43.59 26.34 -4.67
C LYS A 20 -42.56 26.14 -3.57
N LEU A 21 -42.83 26.64 -2.37
CA LEU A 21 -41.94 26.49 -1.22
C LEU A 21 -41.81 25.02 -0.78
N GLN A 22 -42.92 24.28 -0.74
CA GLN A 22 -42.91 22.85 -0.40
C GLN A 22 -42.11 22.03 -1.42
N VAL A 23 -42.34 22.25 -2.71
CA VAL A 23 -41.61 21.56 -3.80
C VAL A 23 -40.13 21.88 -3.75
N TYR A 24 -39.78 23.14 -3.47
CA TYR A 24 -38.39 23.55 -3.30
C TYR A 24 -37.73 22.82 -2.12
N HIS A 25 -38.34 22.84 -0.94
CA HIS A 25 -37.80 22.13 0.23
C HIS A 25 -37.63 20.62 -0.01
N PHE A 26 -38.66 19.98 -0.57
CA PHE A 26 -38.61 18.57 -0.89
C PHE A 26 -37.44 18.26 -1.83
N SER A 27 -37.33 19.00 -2.94
CA SER A 27 -36.31 18.75 -3.95
C SER A 27 -34.89 18.98 -3.43
N ILE A 28 -34.68 20.03 -2.62
CA ILE A 28 -33.38 20.31 -2.00
C ILE A 28 -32.97 19.18 -1.06
N ASN A 29 -33.88 18.74 -0.18
CA ASN A 29 -33.63 17.64 0.75
C ASN A 29 -33.36 16.32 0.01
N SER A 30 -34.12 16.01 -1.04
CA SER A 30 -33.89 14.82 -1.87
C SER A 30 -32.52 14.84 -2.54
N ILE A 31 -32.07 16.00 -3.05
CA ILE A 31 -30.74 16.15 -3.66
C ILE A 31 -29.64 15.95 -2.61
N ASP A 32 -29.81 16.50 -1.41
CA ASP A 32 -28.81 16.36 -0.33
C ASP A 32 -28.69 14.92 0.13
N ILE A 33 -29.81 14.22 0.34
CA ILE A 33 -29.81 12.80 0.71
C ILE A 33 -29.16 11.96 -0.40
N ALA A 34 -29.50 12.21 -1.67
CA ALA A 34 -28.89 11.50 -2.78
C ALA A 34 -27.37 11.72 -2.83
N MET A 35 -26.91 12.96 -2.60
CA MET A 35 -25.49 13.29 -2.55
C MET A 35 -24.76 12.60 -1.39
N GLU A 36 -25.39 12.56 -0.21
CA GLU A 36 -24.87 11.89 0.97
C GLU A 36 -24.72 10.37 0.74
N VAL A 37 -25.74 9.74 0.16
CA VAL A 37 -25.72 8.31 -0.20
C VAL A 37 -24.64 8.02 -1.24
N MET A 38 -24.54 8.84 -2.29
CA MET A 38 -23.51 8.68 -3.33
C MET A 38 -22.11 8.84 -2.77
N THR A 39 -21.88 9.84 -1.91
CA THR A 39 -20.57 10.06 -1.29
C THR A 39 -20.16 8.87 -0.44
N ARG A 40 -21.09 8.34 0.38
CA ARG A 40 -20.82 7.14 1.19
C ARG A 40 -20.53 5.91 0.32
N ALA A 41 -21.31 5.70 -0.73
CA ALA A 41 -21.11 4.58 -1.64
C ALA A 41 -19.74 4.68 -2.33
N PHE A 42 -19.36 5.87 -2.80
CA PHE A 42 -18.05 6.12 -3.40
C PHE A 42 -16.90 5.86 -2.43
N THR A 43 -16.93 6.44 -1.23
CA THR A 43 -15.89 6.23 -0.21
C THR A 43 -15.79 4.76 0.21
N PHE A 44 -16.91 4.04 0.29
CA PHE A 44 -16.92 2.61 0.60
C PHE A 44 -16.30 1.77 -0.51
N SER A 45 -16.64 2.04 -1.77
CA SER A 45 -16.05 1.35 -2.92
C SER A 45 -14.56 1.64 -3.07
N ASP A 46 -14.14 2.89 -2.90
CA ASP A 46 -12.74 3.31 -3.02
C ASP A 46 -11.86 2.72 -1.89
N SER A 47 -12.38 2.72 -0.66
CA SER A 47 -11.69 2.08 0.47
C SER A 47 -11.63 0.55 0.34
N SER A 48 -12.65 -0.07 -0.26
CA SER A 48 -12.65 -1.51 -0.53
C SER A 48 -11.64 -1.88 -1.62
N ALA A 49 -11.59 -1.13 -2.73
CA ALA A 49 -10.61 -1.33 -3.79
C ALA A 49 -9.17 -1.11 -3.28
N SER A 50 -8.94 -0.03 -2.53
CA SER A 50 -7.63 0.24 -1.92
C SER A 50 -7.18 -0.86 -0.95
N LYS A 51 -8.12 -1.40 -0.15
CA LYS A 51 -7.85 -2.50 0.76
C LYS A 51 -7.55 -3.81 0.03
N GLU A 52 -8.25 -4.05 -1.09
CA GLU A 52 -8.05 -5.23 -1.91
C GLU A 52 -6.68 -5.20 -2.59
N ASP A 53 -6.26 -4.06 -3.16
CA ASP A 53 -4.92 -3.86 -3.71
C ASP A 53 -3.82 -4.07 -2.65
N GLU A 54 -4.03 -3.56 -1.43
CA GLU A 54 -3.08 -3.80 -0.33
C GLU A 54 -3.03 -5.27 0.06
N ASN A 55 -4.17 -5.96 0.13
CA ASN A 55 -4.21 -7.39 0.40
C ASN A 55 -3.48 -8.20 -0.69
N TYR A 56 -3.64 -7.85 -1.96
CA TYR A 56 -2.90 -8.47 -3.06
C TYR A 56 -1.40 -8.23 -2.94
N ARG A 57 -1.00 -7.01 -2.58
CA ARG A 57 0.41 -6.70 -2.31
C ARG A 57 0.95 -7.58 -1.18
N ILE A 58 0.28 -7.63 -0.03
CA ILE A 58 0.68 -8.48 1.10
C ILE A 58 0.70 -9.96 0.73
N PHE A 59 -0.29 -10.46 0.00
CA PHE A 59 -0.33 -11.85 -0.47
C PHE A 59 0.85 -12.17 -1.39
N SER A 60 1.14 -11.31 -2.38
CA SER A 60 2.27 -11.50 -3.30
C SER A 60 3.63 -11.45 -2.59
N LEU A 61 3.73 -10.68 -1.50
CA LEU A 61 4.91 -10.66 -0.63
C LEU A 61 5.05 -11.94 0.17
N LEU A 62 3.94 -12.43 0.75
CA LEU A 62 3.93 -13.64 1.57
C LEU A 62 4.10 -14.93 0.76
N GLU A 63 3.52 -15.01 -0.43
CA GLU A 63 3.61 -16.18 -1.31
C GLU A 63 5.07 -16.52 -1.62
N ASN A 64 5.90 -15.49 -1.84
CA ASN A 64 7.32 -15.67 -2.15
C ASN A 64 8.23 -15.49 -0.93
N ALA A 65 7.69 -15.24 0.26
CA ALA A 65 8.49 -14.93 1.44
C ALA A 65 9.34 -16.13 1.90
N GLU A 66 8.75 -17.33 1.94
CA GLU A 66 9.49 -18.53 2.34
C GLU A 66 10.53 -18.93 1.28
N GLU A 67 10.21 -18.80 -0.02
CA GLU A 67 11.19 -19.07 -1.09
C GLU A 67 12.36 -18.09 -1.00
N GLU A 68 12.08 -16.79 -0.84
CA GLU A 68 13.12 -15.78 -0.74
C GLU A 68 13.93 -15.96 0.54
N LYS A 69 13.30 -16.33 1.67
CA LYS A 69 14.02 -16.69 2.90
C LYS A 69 15.00 -17.83 2.67
N GLU A 70 14.56 -18.94 2.08
CA GLU A 70 15.44 -20.08 1.80
C GLU A 70 16.56 -19.70 0.81
N ARG A 71 16.27 -18.86 -0.19
CA ARG A 71 17.27 -18.31 -1.12
C ARG A 71 18.32 -17.47 -0.39
N GLN A 72 17.91 -16.61 0.54
CA GLN A 72 18.83 -15.77 1.32
C GLN A 72 19.65 -16.59 2.32
N ILE A 73 19.07 -17.62 2.94
CA ILE A 73 19.80 -18.60 3.78
C ILE A 73 20.87 -19.31 2.95
N ALA A 74 20.53 -19.79 1.75
CA ALA A 74 21.49 -20.42 0.85
C ALA A 74 22.62 -19.45 0.43
N SER A 75 22.27 -18.19 0.14
CA SER A 75 23.24 -17.16 -0.25
C SER A 75 24.26 -16.85 0.85
N ILE A 76 23.81 -16.67 2.10
CA ILE A 76 24.73 -16.39 3.21
C ILE A 76 25.59 -17.59 3.57
N LEU A 77 25.03 -18.81 3.54
CA LEU A 77 25.79 -20.05 3.79
C LEU A 77 26.86 -20.27 2.73
N SER A 78 26.55 -19.99 1.45
CA SER A 78 27.54 -20.08 0.38
C SER A 78 28.70 -19.10 0.60
N TRP A 79 28.39 -17.85 0.96
CA TRP A 79 29.41 -16.85 1.27
C TRP A 79 30.28 -17.25 2.48
N GLU A 80 29.67 -17.79 3.53
CA GLU A 80 30.37 -18.28 4.72
C GLU A 80 31.33 -19.43 4.37
N ILE A 81 30.86 -20.41 3.61
CA ILE A 81 31.64 -21.57 3.16
C ILE A 81 32.85 -21.11 2.33
N ASP A 82 32.67 -20.18 1.39
CA ASP A 82 33.75 -19.67 0.55
C ASP A 82 34.86 -18.98 1.37
N ILE A 83 34.48 -18.25 2.42
CA ILE A 83 35.44 -17.64 3.35
C ILE A 83 36.20 -18.71 4.13
N ILE A 84 35.48 -19.71 4.68
CA ILE A 84 36.10 -20.79 5.45
C ILE A 84 37.13 -21.54 4.59
N TYR A 85 36.79 -21.87 3.34
CA TYR A 85 37.70 -22.58 2.44
C TYR A 85 38.94 -21.77 2.11
N LYS A 86 38.81 -20.46 1.86
CA LYS A 86 39.96 -19.59 1.61
C LYS A 86 40.89 -19.49 2.81
N ILE A 87 40.34 -19.33 4.01
CA ILE A 87 41.16 -19.33 5.23
C ILE A 87 41.86 -20.68 5.42
N LEU A 88 41.15 -21.79 5.21
CA LEU A 88 41.69 -23.13 5.42
C LEU A 88 42.80 -23.49 4.41
N LEU A 89 42.63 -23.13 3.14
CA LEU A 89 43.54 -23.53 2.06
C LEU A 89 44.69 -22.53 1.88
N ASP A 90 44.38 -21.23 1.93
CA ASP A 90 45.32 -20.17 1.57
C ASP A 90 45.83 -19.39 2.79
N SER A 91 45.24 -19.59 3.99
CA SER A 91 45.53 -18.81 5.20
C SER A 91 45.41 -17.29 4.99
N ASP A 92 44.58 -16.89 4.01
CA ASP A 92 44.33 -15.51 3.62
C ASP A 92 42.85 -15.34 3.25
N LEU A 93 42.31 -14.15 3.49
CA LEU A 93 40.98 -13.76 3.03
C LEU A 93 41.01 -13.32 1.56
N GLY A 94 42.18 -12.92 1.04
CA GLY A 94 42.37 -12.54 -0.35
C GLY A 94 41.38 -11.46 -0.80
N SER A 95 40.66 -11.72 -1.90
CA SER A 95 39.62 -10.83 -2.45
C SER A 95 38.21 -11.11 -1.93
N SER A 96 38.06 -11.74 -0.75
CA SER A 96 36.74 -12.01 -0.17
C SER A 96 36.01 -10.73 0.18
N LEU A 97 34.74 -10.65 -0.23
CA LEU A 97 33.92 -9.48 0.02
C LEU A 97 33.42 -9.47 1.48
N PRO A 98 33.36 -8.30 2.12
CA PRO A 98 32.68 -8.18 3.42
C PRO A 98 31.20 -8.51 3.26
N LEU A 99 30.55 -8.97 4.34
CA LEU A 99 29.15 -9.40 4.32
C LEU A 99 28.20 -8.35 3.72
N SER A 100 28.45 -7.06 3.98
CA SER A 100 27.68 -5.94 3.44
C SER A 100 27.68 -5.84 1.91
N GLN A 101 28.71 -6.39 1.27
CA GLN A 101 28.90 -6.40 -0.19
C GLN A 101 28.69 -7.79 -0.81
N ALA A 102 28.46 -8.82 0.00
CA ALA A 102 28.03 -10.13 -0.48
C ALA A 102 26.60 -10.06 -1.02
N ASP A 103 26.18 -11.03 -1.83
CA ASP A 103 24.84 -11.06 -2.45
C ASP A 103 23.71 -10.89 -1.43
N PHE A 104 23.81 -11.58 -0.29
CA PHE A 104 22.91 -11.40 0.85
C PHE A 104 22.92 -9.97 1.40
N GLY A 105 24.10 -9.38 1.60
CA GLY A 105 24.23 -8.02 2.13
C GLY A 105 23.67 -6.96 1.19
N LEU A 106 23.90 -7.10 -0.12
CA LEU A 106 23.32 -6.23 -1.13
C LEU A 106 21.80 -6.36 -1.15
N TRP A 107 21.29 -7.60 -1.15
CA TRP A 107 19.85 -7.85 -1.06
C TRP A 107 19.25 -7.23 0.20
N PHE A 108 19.87 -7.43 1.37
CA PHE A 108 19.36 -6.92 2.64
C PHE A 108 19.34 -5.38 2.64
N ASN A 109 20.42 -4.75 2.14
CA ASN A 109 20.53 -3.30 2.10
C ASN A 109 19.57 -2.62 1.12
N HIS A 110 19.28 -3.25 -0.02
CA HIS A 110 18.48 -2.67 -1.11
C HIS A 110 17.01 -3.12 -1.12
N LYS A 111 16.71 -4.29 -0.55
CA LYS A 111 15.36 -4.88 -0.55
C LYS A 111 14.91 -5.25 0.87
N GLY A 112 15.72 -6.02 1.60
CA GLY A 112 15.36 -6.53 2.94
C GLY A 112 14.97 -5.44 3.93
N ARG A 113 15.75 -4.36 4.05
CA ARG A 113 15.44 -3.23 4.95
C ARG A 113 14.13 -2.54 4.63
N HIS A 114 13.74 -2.48 3.35
CA HIS A 114 12.45 -1.92 2.94
C HIS A 114 11.30 -2.89 3.23
N TYR A 115 11.51 -4.20 3.04
CA TYR A 115 10.52 -5.22 3.35
C TYR A 115 10.20 -5.30 4.85
N PHE A 116 11.21 -5.12 5.70
CA PHE A 116 11.07 -5.28 7.15
C PHE A 116 11.05 -3.95 7.91
N SER A 117 10.85 -2.82 7.22
CA SER A 117 10.86 -1.50 7.86
C SER A 117 9.82 -1.43 9.00
N GLY A 118 10.26 -1.11 10.21
CA GLY A 118 9.40 -1.04 11.40
C GLY A 118 9.45 -2.29 12.31
N ILE A 119 10.21 -3.33 11.93
CA ILE A 119 10.47 -4.49 12.77
C ILE A 119 11.80 -4.28 13.52
N ALA A 120 11.81 -4.53 14.84
CA ALA A 120 12.94 -4.24 15.72
C ALA A 120 14.23 -4.98 15.32
N GLU A 121 14.11 -6.15 14.71
CA GLU A 121 15.21 -7.03 14.30
C GLU A 121 16.06 -6.47 13.14
N VAL A 122 15.57 -5.45 12.42
CA VAL A 122 16.25 -4.83 11.27
C VAL A 122 17.27 -3.76 11.68
N GLY A 123 17.19 -3.27 12.93
CA GLY A 123 18.05 -2.19 13.45
C GLY A 123 19.49 -2.60 13.78
N ILE A 124 19.83 -3.89 13.68
CA ILE A 124 21.18 -4.37 13.98
C ILE A 124 21.99 -4.33 12.69
N SER A 125 22.66 -3.20 12.44
CA SER A 125 23.70 -3.11 11.43
C SER A 125 24.73 -4.22 11.69
N PRO A 126 25.02 -5.12 10.73
CA PRO A 126 26.13 -6.04 10.87
C PRO A 126 27.40 -5.19 10.75
N VAL A 127 28.04 -4.95 11.90
CA VAL A 127 29.39 -4.37 11.99
C VAL A 127 30.39 -5.44 11.60
#